data_AF-A0A2A4FKV6-F1
#
_entry.id   AF-A0A2A4FKV6-F1
#
_cell.length_a   1.000
_cell.length_b   1.000
_cell.length_c   1.000
_cell.angle_alpha   90.00
_cell.angle_beta   90.00
_cell.angle_gamma   90.00
#
_symmetry.space_group_name_H-M   'P 1'
#
loop_
_entity.id
_entity.type
_entity.pdbx_description
1 polymer ?
#
loop_
_entity_poly.entity_id
_entity_poly.type
_entity_poly.pdbx_seq_one_letter_code
_entity_poly.pdbx_strand_id
1 'polypeptide(L)'
;MGALSDADFDRGFCEEHLDELQYLVRMRERSMRVSDLVLAEFVRLDKRILGHLRGLTLRPGIAWRCLTERIERDGLSDELLFAAGVMALAGSDAERQVVFFSWFGASGSPRRLIRNVGRWVPYCRASGAAPDVEPADRALACVLRLSMIQTADEADALVASIPTHSPNDVLIAVANTIGEYGLERFKADMDDLADHADPEVKRAALGALLRLTPAAATERIWGLGWEDIQDHQVLFRAAVALHRAVVPEWVKRLEMGGKGSEALLFAAFSGVPSMSGYLREKMADASLSPVATLCHMAVAGQRTEGGTRVSVRDARADATDPPGFPSGKGTRAHEHVLDGGQLTPERALLILRDGFQLQRVIASYWLGHVLGHGVDIDMPAFAQIRALKRGPARRLTG
;
A
#
# COMPACT_ATOMS: atom_id res chain seq x y z
N MET A 1 -21.12 -30.37 31.70
CA MET A 1 -20.22 -29.26 31.32
C MET A 1 -20.21 -28.30 32.49
N GLY A 2 -19.08 -28.16 33.21
CA GLY A 2 -18.98 -27.15 34.27
C GLY A 2 -18.98 -25.76 33.62
N ALA A 3 -19.69 -24.79 34.21
CA ALA A 3 -19.61 -23.40 33.76
C ALA A 3 -18.15 -22.93 33.92
N LEU A 4 -17.59 -22.36 32.85
CA LEU A 4 -16.30 -21.67 32.92
C LEU A 4 -16.42 -20.53 33.95
N SER A 5 -15.39 -20.31 34.76
CA SER A 5 -15.36 -19.14 35.63
C SER A 5 -15.26 -17.87 34.76
N ASP A 6 -15.80 -16.75 35.23
CA ASP A 6 -15.72 -15.47 34.52
C ASP A 6 -14.26 -15.09 34.23
N ALA A 7 -13.33 -15.43 35.13
CA ALA A 7 -11.90 -15.20 34.95
C ALA A 7 -11.31 -16.04 33.80
N ASP A 8 -11.71 -17.31 33.67
CA ASP A 8 -11.26 -18.18 32.58
C ASP A 8 -11.81 -17.74 31.23
N PHE A 9 -13.08 -17.31 31.21
CA PHE A 9 -13.70 -16.75 30.01
C PHE A 9 -12.98 -15.47 29.55
N ASP A 10 -12.74 -14.55 30.47
CA ASP A 10 -12.09 -13.28 30.15
C ASP A 10 -10.66 -13.46 29.64
N ARG A 11 -9.93 -14.40 30.24
CA ARG A 11 -8.59 -14.78 29.79
C ARG A 11 -8.63 -15.39 28.39
N GLY A 12 -9.47 -16.40 28.17
CA GLY A 12 -9.61 -17.05 26.86
C GLY A 12 -10.01 -16.06 25.76
N PHE A 13 -10.94 -15.16 26.06
CA PHE A 13 -11.32 -14.06 25.16
C PHE A 13 -10.12 -13.18 24.77
N CYS A 14 -9.31 -12.74 25.73
CA CYS A 14 -8.14 -11.92 25.45
C CYS A 14 -7.06 -12.67 24.64
N GLU A 15 -6.83 -13.95 24.96
CA GLU A 15 -5.86 -14.79 24.25
C GLU A 15 -6.27 -15.00 22.78
N GLU A 16 -7.54 -15.33 22.51
CA GLU A 16 -8.07 -15.46 21.15
C GLU A 16 -7.92 -14.16 20.34
N HIS A 17 -8.21 -13.02 20.98
CA HIS A 17 -8.04 -11.72 20.35
C HIS A 17 -6.58 -11.41 20.03
N LEU A 18 -5.64 -11.76 20.91
CA LEU A 18 -4.20 -11.56 20.67
C LEU A 18 -3.66 -12.48 19.57
N ASP A 19 -4.13 -13.72 19.50
CA ASP A 19 -3.77 -14.68 18.44
C ASP A 19 -4.18 -14.18 17.06
N GLU A 20 -5.47 -13.84 16.91
CA GLU A 20 -5.99 -13.39 15.64
C GLU A 20 -5.39 -12.03 15.25
N LEU A 21 -5.21 -11.11 16.21
CA LEU A 21 -4.58 -9.81 15.95
C LEU A 21 -3.16 -9.96 15.37
N GLN A 22 -2.33 -10.83 15.94
CA GLN A 22 -0.98 -11.06 15.43
C GLN A 22 -1.00 -11.59 14.00
N TYR A 23 -1.88 -12.55 13.71
CA TYR A 23 -2.06 -13.08 12.36
C TYR A 23 -2.48 -11.97 11.39
N LEU A 24 -3.49 -11.17 11.75
CA LEU A 24 -4.02 -10.11 10.88
C LEU A 24 -3.01 -8.98 10.64
N VAL A 25 -2.25 -8.56 11.66
CA VAL A 25 -1.21 -7.54 11.52
C VAL A 25 -0.11 -8.03 10.59
N ARG A 26 0.37 -9.26 10.78
CA ARG A 26 1.36 -9.89 9.89
C ARG A 26 0.85 -10.02 8.46
N MET A 27 -0.39 -10.48 8.29
CA MET A 27 -1.04 -10.58 6.99
C MET A 27 -1.09 -9.20 6.32
N ARG A 28 -1.53 -8.17 7.04
CA ARG A 28 -1.61 -6.80 6.53
C ARG A 28 -0.27 -6.28 6.06
N GLU A 29 0.77 -6.42 6.89
CA GLU A 29 2.12 -5.96 6.54
C GLU A 29 2.70 -6.72 5.35
N ARG A 30 2.52 -8.05 5.32
CA ARG A 30 2.92 -8.87 4.18
C ARG A 30 2.20 -8.40 2.92
N SER A 31 0.88 -8.23 2.97
CA SER A 31 0.05 -7.79 1.84
C SER A 31 0.38 -6.38 1.36
N MET A 32 0.82 -5.49 2.25
CA MET A 32 1.35 -4.18 1.84
C MET A 32 2.63 -4.34 0.99
N ARG A 33 3.47 -5.34 1.26
CA ARG A 33 4.72 -5.60 0.51
C ARG A 33 4.47 -6.41 -0.76
N VAL A 34 3.80 -7.56 -0.65
CA VAL A 34 3.58 -8.51 -1.77
C VAL A 34 2.38 -8.15 -2.62
N SER A 35 1.59 -7.19 -2.19
CA SER A 35 0.54 -6.58 -2.99
C SER A 35 -0.65 -7.46 -3.31
N ASP A 36 -0.90 -8.55 -2.59
CA ASP A 36 -1.91 -9.57 -2.92
C ASP A 36 -3.36 -9.21 -2.56
N LEU A 37 -3.59 -8.13 -1.79
CA LEU A 37 -4.93 -7.65 -1.42
C LEU A 37 -5.39 -6.42 -2.20
N VAL A 38 -6.67 -6.36 -2.52
CA VAL A 38 -7.33 -5.18 -3.10
C VAL A 38 -7.77 -4.20 -1.99
N LEU A 39 -8.07 -2.94 -2.34
CA LEU A 39 -8.42 -1.92 -1.34
C LEU A 39 -9.58 -2.35 -0.43
N ALA A 40 -10.62 -2.97 -0.99
CA ALA A 40 -11.76 -3.46 -0.22
C ALA A 40 -11.36 -4.54 0.80
N GLU A 41 -10.36 -5.37 0.47
CA GLU A 41 -9.83 -6.38 1.39
C GLU A 41 -8.97 -5.76 2.47
N PHE A 42 -8.15 -4.75 2.15
CA PHE A 42 -7.46 -3.95 3.17
C PHE A 42 -8.44 -3.28 4.12
N VAL A 43 -9.54 -2.72 3.62
CA VAL A 43 -10.58 -2.12 4.48
C VAL A 43 -11.23 -3.18 5.37
N ARG A 44 -11.50 -4.39 4.87
CA ARG A 44 -12.02 -5.50 5.70
C ARG A 44 -11.01 -5.95 6.74
N LEU A 45 -9.75 -6.09 6.36
CA LEU A 45 -8.66 -6.45 7.25
C LEU A 45 -8.48 -5.41 8.34
N ASP A 46 -8.50 -4.11 7.98
CA ASP A 46 -8.37 -3.00 8.92
C ASP A 46 -9.55 -2.98 9.91
N LYS A 47 -10.78 -3.24 9.44
CA LYS A 47 -11.96 -3.36 10.32
C LYS A 47 -11.84 -4.53 11.30
N ARG A 48 -11.30 -5.68 10.86
CA ARG A 48 -11.07 -6.84 11.74
C ARG A 48 -10.01 -6.53 12.79
N ILE A 49 -8.87 -5.96 12.39
CA ILE A 49 -7.82 -5.50 13.31
C ILE A 49 -8.41 -4.53 14.34
N LEU A 50 -9.22 -3.55 13.90
CA LEU A 50 -9.88 -2.62 14.81
C LEU A 50 -10.79 -3.34 15.81
N GLY A 51 -11.58 -4.32 15.33
CA GLY A 51 -12.46 -5.12 16.17
C GLY A 51 -11.68 -5.87 17.25
N HIS A 52 -10.54 -6.47 16.89
CA HIS A 52 -9.71 -7.17 17.86
C HIS A 52 -9.05 -6.24 18.87
N LEU A 53 -8.49 -5.12 18.42
CA LEU A 53 -7.92 -4.09 19.29
C LEU A 53 -8.97 -3.56 20.28
N ARG A 54 -10.19 -3.24 19.81
CA ARG A 54 -11.30 -2.80 20.67
C ARG A 54 -11.73 -3.89 21.65
N GLY A 55 -11.76 -5.15 21.23
CA GLY A 55 -12.00 -6.28 22.14
C GLY A 55 -11.01 -6.30 23.30
N LEU A 56 -9.72 -6.12 23.03
CA LEU A 56 -8.69 -6.04 24.06
C LEU A 56 -8.87 -4.82 24.98
N THR A 57 -9.32 -3.67 24.45
CA THR A 57 -9.57 -2.48 25.27
C THR A 57 -10.82 -2.57 26.15
N LEU A 58 -11.73 -3.53 25.93
CA LEU A 58 -12.84 -3.81 26.85
C LEU A 58 -12.39 -4.47 28.16
N ARG A 59 -11.24 -5.15 28.15
CA ARG A 59 -10.70 -5.90 29.30
C ARG A 59 -9.22 -5.55 29.56
N PRO A 60 -8.89 -4.26 29.73
CA PRO A 60 -7.52 -3.77 29.57
C PRO A 60 -6.54 -4.41 30.55
N GLY A 61 -6.94 -4.68 31.80
CA GLY A 61 -6.07 -5.33 32.80
C GLY A 61 -5.83 -6.83 32.56
N ILE A 62 -6.79 -7.54 31.97
CA ILE A 62 -6.64 -8.96 31.63
C ILE A 62 -5.83 -9.09 30.35
N ALA A 63 -6.19 -8.33 29.32
CA ALA A 63 -5.48 -8.29 28.05
C ALA A 63 -4.01 -7.89 28.23
N TRP A 64 -3.70 -6.93 29.11
CA TRP A 64 -2.31 -6.54 29.38
C TRP A 64 -1.52 -7.66 30.05
N ARG A 65 -2.11 -8.39 31.00
CA ARG A 65 -1.46 -9.57 31.60
C ARG A 65 -1.20 -10.67 30.57
N CYS A 66 -2.20 -11.02 29.76
CA CYS A 66 -2.04 -12.01 28.69
C CYS A 66 -0.92 -11.61 27.71
N LEU A 67 -0.84 -10.32 27.36
CA LEU A 67 0.20 -9.78 26.48
C LEU A 67 1.59 -9.91 27.13
N THR A 68 1.75 -9.49 28.38
CA THR A 68 3.03 -9.59 29.11
C THR A 68 3.48 -11.04 29.25
N GLU A 69 2.60 -11.94 29.72
CA GLU A 69 2.88 -13.38 29.85
C GLU A 69 3.33 -13.97 28.50
N ARG A 70 2.73 -13.52 27.40
CA ARG A 70 3.09 -13.97 26.06
C ARG A 70 4.44 -13.44 25.60
N ILE A 71 4.76 -12.17 25.86
CA ILE A 71 6.06 -11.59 25.54
C ILE A 71 7.17 -12.28 26.35
N GLU A 72 6.92 -12.58 27.63
CA GLU A 72 7.85 -13.32 28.48
C GLU A 72 8.09 -14.75 27.99
N ARG A 73 7.04 -15.42 27.50
CA ARG A 73 7.12 -16.81 27.01
C ARG A 73 7.72 -16.93 25.61
N ASP A 74 7.22 -16.12 24.67
CA ASP A 74 7.49 -16.28 23.23
C ASP A 74 8.53 -15.27 22.70
N GLY A 75 8.90 -14.28 23.53
CA GLY A 75 9.73 -13.15 23.13
C GLY A 75 8.92 -11.99 22.53
N LEU A 76 9.59 -10.85 22.36
CA LEU A 76 9.00 -9.65 21.80
C LEU A 76 8.98 -9.69 20.27
N SER A 77 7.79 -9.61 19.66
CA SER A 77 7.60 -9.46 18.21
C SER A 77 7.04 -8.08 17.86
N ASP A 78 7.18 -7.64 16.61
CA ASP A 78 6.62 -6.37 16.11
C ASP A 78 5.09 -6.33 16.28
N GLU A 79 4.38 -7.46 16.09
CA GLU A 79 2.93 -7.54 16.23
C GLU A 79 2.46 -7.47 17.70
N LEU A 80 3.21 -8.09 18.61
CA LEU A 80 2.95 -7.97 20.04
C LEU A 80 3.25 -6.56 20.54
N LEU A 81 4.35 -5.96 20.09
CA LEU A 81 4.73 -4.59 20.41
C LEU A 81 3.72 -3.58 19.84
N PHE A 82 3.16 -3.85 18.65
CA PHE A 82 2.04 -3.08 18.09
C PHE A 82 0.81 -3.12 19.01
N ALA A 83 0.38 -4.31 19.42
CA ALA A 83 -0.76 -4.47 20.32
C ALA A 83 -0.51 -3.79 21.67
N ALA A 84 0.68 -3.96 22.24
CA ALA A 84 1.14 -3.29 23.47
C ALA A 84 1.00 -1.78 23.37
N GLY A 85 1.52 -1.19 22.29
CA GLY A 85 1.51 0.26 22.06
C GLY A 85 0.09 0.80 21.97
N VAL A 86 -0.79 0.16 21.20
CA VAL A 86 -2.18 0.60 21.10
C VAL A 86 -2.88 0.51 22.45
N MET A 87 -2.71 -0.58 23.19
CA MET A 87 -3.33 -0.75 24.50
C MET A 87 -2.85 0.26 25.55
N ALA A 88 -1.53 0.47 25.63
CA ALA A 88 -0.93 1.41 26.58
C ALA A 88 -1.40 2.85 26.33
N LEU A 89 -1.42 3.25 25.05
CA LEU A 89 -1.72 4.64 24.66
C LEU A 89 -3.23 4.92 24.54
N ALA A 90 -4.04 3.95 24.13
CA ALA A 90 -5.50 4.14 24.05
C ALA A 90 -6.17 4.13 25.44
N GLY A 91 -5.58 3.44 26.41
CA GLY A 91 -6.05 3.40 27.80
C GLY A 91 -5.57 4.57 28.67
N SER A 92 -4.64 5.40 28.19
CA SER A 92 -3.98 6.47 28.97
C SER A 92 -3.39 5.98 30.30
N ASP A 93 -2.87 4.74 30.33
CA ASP A 93 -2.29 4.13 31.53
C ASP A 93 -0.78 4.41 31.55
N ALA A 94 -0.35 5.31 32.44
CA ALA A 94 1.03 5.79 32.50
C ALA A 94 2.04 4.65 32.78
N GLU A 95 1.69 3.68 33.64
CA GLU A 95 2.57 2.55 33.95
C GLU A 95 2.77 1.66 32.72
N ARG A 96 1.69 1.37 31.99
CA ARG A 96 1.76 0.60 30.75
C ARG A 96 2.52 1.33 29.65
N GLN A 97 2.42 2.65 29.58
CA GLN A 97 3.20 3.45 28.63
C GLN A 97 4.69 3.35 28.91
N VAL A 98 5.11 3.45 30.18
CA VAL A 98 6.52 3.27 30.57
C VAL A 98 7.05 1.90 30.14
N VAL A 99 6.28 0.83 30.41
CA VAL A 99 6.65 -0.53 30.02
C VAL A 99 6.71 -0.68 28.49
N PHE A 100 5.71 -0.16 27.77
CA PHE A 100 5.69 -0.19 26.32
C PHE A 100 6.91 0.52 25.71
N PHE A 101 7.26 1.73 26.18
CA PHE A 101 8.42 2.45 25.66
C PHE A 101 9.74 1.77 26.01
N SER A 102 9.82 1.07 27.14
CA SER A 102 10.96 0.21 27.48
C SER A 102 11.11 -0.95 26.48
N TRP A 103 10.02 -1.68 26.21
CA TRP A 103 10.01 -2.75 25.19
C TRP A 103 10.34 -2.23 23.79
N PHE A 104 9.77 -1.07 23.41
CA PHE A 104 10.03 -0.45 22.12
C PHE A 104 11.52 -0.09 21.97
N GLY A 105 12.13 0.53 22.99
CA GLY A 105 13.56 0.84 22.98
C GLY A 105 14.44 -0.41 22.88
N ALA A 106 14.08 -1.48 23.60
CA ALA A 106 14.85 -2.73 23.60
C ALA A 106 14.73 -3.54 22.30
N SER A 107 13.59 -3.46 21.62
CA SER A 107 13.32 -4.24 20.40
C SER A 107 14.19 -3.87 19.19
N GLY A 108 14.74 -2.65 19.17
CA GLY A 108 15.30 -2.07 17.94
C GLY A 108 14.26 -1.91 16.82
N SER A 109 12.96 -2.02 17.14
CA SER A 109 11.89 -1.96 16.16
C SER A 109 11.91 -0.61 15.44
N PRO A 110 11.63 -0.62 14.13
CA PRO A 110 11.70 0.58 13.32
C PRO A 110 10.65 1.62 13.76
N ARG A 111 10.99 2.91 13.70
CA ARG A 111 10.05 4.03 13.97
C ARG A 111 8.76 3.97 13.14
N ARG A 112 8.70 3.20 12.04
CA ARG A 112 7.44 2.92 11.32
C ARG A 112 6.38 2.27 12.22
N LEU A 113 6.80 1.45 13.19
CA LEU A 113 5.90 0.79 14.13
C LEU A 113 5.20 1.81 15.04
N ILE A 114 5.92 2.83 15.53
CA ILE A 114 5.30 3.87 16.37
C ILE A 114 4.25 4.67 15.58
N ARG A 115 4.49 4.90 14.29
CA ARG A 115 3.56 5.57 13.39
C ARG A 115 2.31 4.73 13.17
N ASN A 116 2.49 3.43 12.98
CA ASN A 116 1.39 2.48 12.92
C ASN A 116 0.59 2.51 14.22
N VAL A 117 1.22 2.33 15.39
CA VAL A 117 0.55 2.42 16.69
C VAL A 117 -0.28 3.70 16.82
N GLY A 118 0.34 4.86 16.58
CA GLY A 118 -0.32 6.16 16.66
C GLY A 118 -1.57 6.26 15.78
N ARG A 119 -1.54 5.70 14.56
CA ARG A 119 -2.70 5.68 13.66
C ARG A 119 -3.91 4.93 14.23
N TRP A 120 -3.70 3.88 15.04
CA TRP A 120 -4.79 3.05 15.57
C TRP A 120 -5.32 3.54 16.91
N VAL A 121 -4.52 4.26 17.69
CA VAL A 121 -4.88 4.73 19.03
C VAL A 121 -6.19 5.54 19.04
N PRO A 122 -6.41 6.55 18.18
CA PRO A 122 -7.65 7.32 18.17
C PRO A 122 -8.92 6.47 18.02
N TYR A 123 -8.85 5.37 17.27
CA TYR A 123 -10.00 4.50 17.01
C TYR A 123 -10.28 3.49 18.13
N CYS A 124 -9.33 3.29 19.04
CA CYS A 124 -9.41 2.32 20.14
C CYS A 124 -9.69 2.97 21.50
N ARG A 125 -9.65 4.30 21.56
CA ARG A 125 -9.91 5.08 22.76
C ARG A 125 -11.35 4.97 23.24
N ALA A 126 -11.50 4.84 24.56
CA ALA A 126 -12.77 5.04 25.24
C ALA A 126 -13.05 6.51 25.56
N SER A 127 -11.99 7.31 25.80
CA SER A 127 -12.08 8.75 26.08
C SER A 127 -11.60 9.59 24.90
N GLY A 128 -12.27 10.70 24.60
CA GLY A 128 -11.90 11.61 23.52
C GLY A 128 -10.64 12.45 23.79
N ALA A 129 -10.03 12.35 24.98
CA ALA A 129 -8.83 13.10 25.33
C ALA A 129 -7.57 12.47 24.70
N ALA A 130 -6.69 13.30 24.16
CA ALA A 130 -5.37 12.87 23.69
C ALA A 130 -4.58 12.20 24.84
N PRO A 131 -3.70 11.23 24.56
CA PRO A 131 -2.94 10.59 25.62
C PRO A 131 -1.90 11.62 26.07
N ASP A 132 -1.72 11.75 27.38
CA ASP A 132 -0.56 12.46 27.87
C ASP A 132 0.64 11.53 27.68
N VAL A 133 1.40 11.78 26.61
CA VAL A 133 2.53 10.94 26.21
C VAL A 133 3.77 11.78 26.29
N GLU A 134 4.58 11.50 27.31
CA GLU A 134 5.93 12.02 27.44
C GLU A 134 6.93 10.86 27.39
N PRO A 135 7.23 10.28 26.20
CA PRO A 135 8.40 9.46 26.04
C PRO A 135 9.63 10.31 26.36
N ALA A 136 10.66 9.68 26.95
CA ALA A 136 11.95 10.35 27.18
C ALA A 136 12.57 10.89 25.87
N ASP A 137 12.26 10.26 24.73
CA ASP A 137 12.62 10.71 23.39
C ASP A 137 11.57 11.70 22.84
N ARG A 138 11.93 12.99 22.79
CA ARG A 138 11.09 14.07 22.25
C ARG A 138 10.74 13.89 20.77
N ALA A 139 11.64 13.33 19.95
CA ALA A 139 11.36 13.08 18.54
C ALA A 139 10.31 11.98 18.39
N LEU A 140 10.43 10.90 19.18
CA LEU A 140 9.45 9.83 19.21
C LEU A 140 8.06 10.34 19.66
N ALA A 141 8.04 11.18 20.69
CA ALA A 141 6.82 11.85 21.17
C ALA A 141 6.14 12.64 20.05
N CYS A 142 6.93 13.42 19.31
CA CYS A 142 6.44 14.24 18.20
C CYS A 142 5.85 13.37 17.07
N VAL A 143 6.58 12.34 16.62
CA VAL A 143 6.11 11.40 15.58
C VAL A 143 4.81 10.73 16.01
N LEU A 144 4.72 10.28 17.27
CA LEU A 144 3.51 9.65 17.80
C LEU A 144 2.34 10.63 17.82
N ARG A 145 2.53 11.86 18.32
CA ARG A 145 1.49 12.91 18.32
C ARG A 145 0.99 13.22 16.92
N LEU A 146 1.89 13.39 15.96
CA LEU A 146 1.52 13.61 14.55
C LEU A 146 0.69 12.46 13.99
N SER A 147 1.01 11.23 14.37
CA SER A 147 0.30 10.02 13.90
C SER A 147 -1.08 9.83 14.53
N MET A 148 -1.38 10.52 15.63
CA MET A 148 -2.66 10.43 16.35
C MET A 148 -3.64 11.55 15.97
N ILE A 149 -3.22 12.55 15.19
CA ILE A 149 -4.09 13.66 14.76
C ILE A 149 -5.32 13.11 14.05
N GLN A 150 -6.49 13.72 14.28
CA GLN A 150 -7.75 13.36 13.61
C GLN A 150 -8.35 14.50 12.79
N THR A 151 -7.86 15.73 12.95
CA THR A 151 -8.44 16.91 12.29
C THR A 151 -7.37 17.78 11.64
N ALA A 152 -7.77 18.54 10.62
CA ALA A 152 -6.88 19.47 9.95
C ALA A 152 -6.38 20.59 10.90
N ASP A 153 -7.24 21.10 11.80
CA ASP A 153 -6.87 22.17 12.74
C ASP A 153 -5.82 21.70 13.76
N GLU A 154 -5.96 20.48 14.30
CA GLU A 154 -4.93 19.87 15.15
C GLU A 154 -3.62 19.67 14.40
N ALA A 155 -3.69 19.22 13.14
CA ALA A 155 -2.53 19.01 12.29
C ALA A 155 -1.80 20.33 12.05
N ASP A 156 -2.56 21.34 11.67
CA ASP A 156 -2.11 22.69 11.40
C ASP A 156 -1.38 23.29 12.61
N ALA A 157 -2.01 23.24 13.79
CA ALA A 157 -1.45 23.75 15.04
C ALA A 157 -0.18 22.99 15.46
N LEU A 158 -0.19 21.66 15.39
CA LEU A 158 0.97 20.86 15.78
C LEU A 158 2.14 21.07 14.83
N VAL A 159 1.91 21.04 13.51
CA VAL A 159 2.96 21.26 12.51
C VAL A 159 3.60 22.64 12.68
N ALA A 160 2.82 23.69 12.91
CA ALA A 160 3.37 25.04 13.14
C ALA A 160 4.24 25.15 14.41
N SER A 161 4.07 24.26 15.38
CA SER A 161 4.89 24.24 16.60
C SER A 161 6.23 23.51 16.43
N ILE A 162 6.45 22.81 15.31
CA ILE A 162 7.62 21.96 15.09
C ILE A 162 8.71 22.76 14.32
N PRO A 163 9.94 22.85 14.85
CA PRO A 163 11.03 23.52 14.15
C PRO A 163 11.41 22.83 12.84
N THR A 164 11.78 23.62 11.82
CA THR A 164 12.19 23.14 10.48
C THR A 164 13.50 22.34 10.48
N HIS A 165 14.30 22.44 11.54
CA HIS A 165 15.57 21.75 11.76
C HIS A 165 15.42 20.59 12.76
N SER A 166 14.21 20.04 12.85
CA SER A 166 13.93 18.83 13.64
C SER A 166 14.64 17.60 13.04
N PRO A 167 14.82 16.53 13.83
CA PRO A 167 15.34 15.26 13.31
C PRO A 167 14.58 14.73 12.09
N ASN A 168 15.26 14.00 11.19
CA ASN A 168 14.73 13.55 9.91
C ASN A 168 13.39 12.79 10.03
N ASP A 169 13.24 11.95 11.06
CA ASP A 169 12.02 11.19 11.31
C ASP A 169 10.81 12.08 11.68
N VAL A 170 11.05 13.17 12.41
CA VAL A 170 10.06 14.21 12.69
C VAL A 170 9.68 14.94 11.40
N LEU A 171 10.67 15.33 10.58
CA LEU A 171 10.42 16.01 9.30
C LEU A 171 9.61 15.12 8.34
N ILE A 172 9.92 13.82 8.29
CA ILE A 172 9.13 12.84 7.53
C ILE A 172 7.69 12.77 8.04
N ALA A 173 7.48 12.75 9.37
CA ALA A 173 6.14 12.72 9.96
C ALA A 173 5.37 14.02 9.66
N VAL A 174 6.04 15.17 9.74
CA VAL A 174 5.48 16.48 9.38
C VAL A 174 5.04 16.50 7.92
N ALA A 175 5.91 16.12 6.99
CA ALA A 175 5.59 16.10 5.57
C ALA A 175 4.42 15.17 5.24
N ASN A 176 4.40 13.97 5.84
CA ASN A 176 3.26 13.06 5.69
C ASN A 176 1.95 13.66 6.23
N THR A 177 2.01 14.34 7.38
CA THR A 177 0.86 15.00 8.00
C THR A 177 0.32 16.14 7.12
N ILE A 178 1.21 17.00 6.62
CA ILE A 178 0.87 18.09 5.70
C ILE A 178 0.18 17.54 4.45
N GLY A 179 0.73 16.48 3.85
CA GLY A 179 0.13 15.83 2.69
C GLY A 179 -1.19 15.11 2.99
N GLU A 180 -1.34 14.54 4.17
CA GLU A 180 -2.58 13.87 4.59
C GLU A 180 -3.75 14.83 4.76
N TYR A 181 -3.49 15.98 5.39
CA TYR A 181 -4.52 16.98 5.69
C TYR A 181 -4.61 18.11 4.67
N GLY A 182 -3.74 18.13 3.65
CA GLY A 182 -3.78 19.14 2.60
C GLY A 182 -3.44 20.55 3.10
N LEU A 183 -2.47 20.67 4.00
CA LEU A 183 -2.17 21.93 4.69
C LEU A 183 -1.37 22.90 3.80
N GLU A 184 -2.08 23.61 2.91
CA GLU A 184 -1.48 24.47 1.87
C GLU A 184 -0.52 25.54 2.38
N ARG A 185 -0.72 26.06 3.60
CA ARG A 185 0.15 27.12 4.15
C ARG A 185 1.60 26.69 4.33
N PHE A 186 1.85 25.39 4.48
CA PHE A 186 3.20 24.82 4.65
C PHE A 186 3.82 24.37 3.32
N LYS A 187 3.24 24.78 2.18
CA LYS A 187 3.78 24.44 0.87
C LYS A 187 5.24 24.89 0.71
N ALA A 188 5.57 26.11 1.17
CA ALA A 188 6.94 26.63 1.09
C ALA A 188 7.92 25.74 1.88
N ASP A 189 7.54 25.30 3.08
CA ASP A 189 8.37 24.38 3.87
C ASP A 189 8.56 23.03 3.17
N MET A 190 7.55 22.54 2.44
CA MET A 190 7.67 21.31 1.65
C MET A 190 8.56 21.50 0.41
N ASP A 191 8.55 22.67 -0.21
CA ASP A 191 9.47 23.01 -1.29
C ASP A 191 10.92 23.01 -0.79
N ASP A 192 11.19 23.52 0.42
CA ASP A 192 12.50 23.47 1.04
C ASP A 192 12.92 22.03 1.41
N LEU A 193 12.01 21.24 2.00
CA LEU A 193 12.29 19.84 2.33
C LEU A 193 12.45 18.94 1.10
N ALA A 194 11.90 19.31 -0.06
CA ALA A 194 12.11 18.58 -1.30
C ALA A 194 13.57 18.64 -1.81
N ASP A 195 14.38 19.59 -1.30
CA ASP A 195 15.82 19.68 -1.58
C ASP A 195 16.68 19.12 -0.44
N HIS A 196 16.07 18.51 0.57
CA HIS A 196 16.77 17.97 1.72
C HIS A 196 17.79 16.87 1.33
N ALA A 197 18.92 16.81 2.04
CA ALA A 197 19.99 15.86 1.76
C ALA A 197 19.57 14.40 2.07
N ASP A 198 18.75 14.21 3.10
CA ASP A 198 18.18 12.90 3.43
C ASP A 198 17.11 12.47 2.40
N PRO A 199 17.28 11.32 1.72
CA PRO A 199 16.34 10.86 0.70
C PRO A 199 14.95 10.52 1.24
N GLU A 200 14.80 10.09 2.49
CA GLU A 200 13.50 9.80 3.08
C GLU A 200 12.70 11.07 3.33
N VAL A 201 13.35 12.12 3.83
CA VAL A 201 12.75 13.46 4.03
C VAL A 201 12.29 14.04 2.69
N LYS A 202 13.19 14.05 1.70
CA LYS A 202 12.90 14.49 0.33
C LYS A 202 11.67 13.78 -0.25
N ARG A 203 11.61 12.46 -0.13
CA ARG A 203 10.48 11.65 -0.63
C ARG A 203 9.16 11.97 0.08
N ALA A 204 9.19 12.15 1.39
CA ALA A 204 8.00 12.53 2.14
C ALA A 204 7.48 13.91 1.70
N ALA A 205 8.37 14.88 1.52
CA ALA A 205 8.05 16.22 1.04
C ALA A 205 7.48 16.22 -0.38
N LEU A 206 8.11 15.51 -1.32
CA LEU A 206 7.58 15.34 -2.69
C LEU A 206 6.19 14.65 -2.67
N GLY A 207 6.00 13.66 -1.81
CA GLY A 207 4.71 13.01 -1.60
C GLY A 207 3.63 13.98 -1.09
N ALA A 208 4.00 14.92 -0.22
CA ALA A 208 3.10 15.98 0.25
C ALA A 208 2.78 16.98 -0.86
N LEU A 209 3.79 17.47 -1.58
CA LEU A 209 3.64 18.40 -2.71
C LEU A 209 2.76 17.81 -3.82
N LEU A 210 2.85 16.50 -4.08
CA LEU A 210 1.97 15.82 -5.04
C LEU A 210 0.49 15.85 -4.65
N ARG A 211 0.17 16.01 -3.36
CA ARG A 211 -1.20 16.15 -2.88
C ARG A 211 -1.65 17.62 -2.84
N LEU A 212 -0.73 18.53 -2.51
CA LEU A 212 -1.02 19.97 -2.45
C LEU A 212 -1.09 20.61 -3.83
N THR A 213 -0.07 20.38 -4.66
CA THR A 213 0.08 20.98 -6.00
C THR A 213 0.56 19.94 -7.01
N PRO A 214 -0.31 18.99 -7.42
CA PRO A 214 0.05 17.85 -8.26
C PRO A 214 0.87 18.21 -9.51
N ALA A 215 0.41 19.21 -10.27
CA ALA A 215 1.06 19.61 -11.52
C ALA A 215 2.48 20.17 -11.29
N ALA A 216 2.62 21.13 -10.38
CA ALA A 216 3.91 21.75 -10.06
C ALA A 216 4.89 20.73 -9.44
N ALA A 217 4.38 19.87 -8.55
CA ALA A 217 5.19 18.81 -7.95
C ALA A 217 5.67 17.79 -8.98
N THR A 218 4.84 17.46 -9.98
CA THR A 218 5.23 16.56 -11.07
C THR A 218 6.29 17.19 -11.97
N GLU A 219 6.16 18.48 -12.32
CA GLU A 219 7.22 19.23 -13.03
C GLU A 219 8.53 19.25 -12.22
N ARG A 220 8.45 19.44 -10.90
CA ARG A 220 9.62 19.42 -10.03
C ARG A 220 10.29 18.05 -9.99
N ILE A 221 9.53 16.98 -9.77
CA ILE A 221 10.02 15.60 -9.80
C ILE A 221 10.71 15.33 -11.15
N TRP A 222 10.19 15.88 -12.24
CA TRP A 222 10.81 15.71 -13.54
C TRP A 222 12.12 16.49 -13.72
N GLY A 223 12.24 17.68 -13.11
CA GLY A 223 13.47 18.46 -13.10
C GLY A 223 14.60 17.84 -12.29
N LEU A 224 14.30 16.85 -11.42
CA LEU A 224 15.31 16.11 -10.68
C LEU A 224 15.98 15.06 -11.57
N GLY A 225 17.28 14.82 -11.34
CA GLY A 225 17.96 13.70 -11.96
C GLY A 225 17.30 12.38 -11.55
N TRP A 226 17.25 11.41 -12.46
CA TRP A 226 16.72 10.07 -12.14
C TRP A 226 17.50 9.39 -11.00
N GLU A 227 18.78 9.70 -10.88
CA GLU A 227 19.63 9.26 -9.77
C GLU A 227 19.22 9.88 -8.43
N ASP A 228 18.56 11.05 -8.46
CA ASP A 228 18.04 11.74 -7.28
C ASP A 228 16.67 11.20 -6.83
N ILE A 229 15.95 10.53 -7.75
CA ILE A 229 14.66 9.86 -7.50
C ILE A 229 14.86 8.35 -7.59
N GLN A 230 15.65 7.80 -6.68
CA GLN A 230 15.77 6.34 -6.51
C GLN A 230 14.49 5.69 -5.95
N ASP A 231 13.38 6.42 -5.85
CA ASP A 231 12.12 5.89 -5.35
C ASP A 231 10.96 6.04 -6.33
N HIS A 232 10.64 4.91 -6.93
CA HIS A 232 9.57 4.74 -7.88
C HIS A 232 8.18 4.98 -7.30
N GLN A 233 8.00 4.91 -5.97
CA GLN A 233 6.73 5.28 -5.33
C GLN A 233 6.38 6.74 -5.57
N VAL A 234 7.37 7.64 -5.59
CA VAL A 234 7.15 9.06 -5.87
C VAL A 234 6.69 9.24 -7.32
N LEU A 235 7.29 8.51 -8.26
CA LEU A 235 6.92 8.52 -9.68
C LEU A 235 5.53 7.96 -9.93
N PHE A 236 5.16 6.84 -9.28
CA PHE A 236 3.80 6.30 -9.35
C PHE A 236 2.78 7.28 -8.81
N ARG A 237 3.08 7.92 -7.66
CA ARG A 237 2.20 8.95 -7.10
C ARG A 237 2.08 10.15 -8.05
N ALA A 238 3.16 10.55 -8.71
CA ALA A 238 3.13 11.62 -9.71
C ALA A 238 2.23 11.27 -10.90
N ALA A 239 2.37 10.08 -11.46
CA ALA A 239 1.54 9.59 -12.56
C ALA A 239 0.04 9.57 -12.22
N VAL A 240 -0.31 9.21 -10.97
CA VAL A 240 -1.70 9.17 -10.49
C VAL A 240 -2.23 10.57 -10.15
N ALA A 241 -1.37 11.48 -9.69
CA ALA A 241 -1.77 12.82 -9.27
C ALA A 241 -1.98 13.78 -10.46
N LEU A 242 -1.44 13.47 -11.64
CA LEU A 242 -1.61 14.29 -12.84
C LEU A 242 -3.08 14.41 -13.27
N HIS A 243 -3.47 15.63 -13.62
CA HIS A 243 -4.77 15.86 -14.23
C HIS A 243 -4.88 15.15 -15.58
N ARG A 244 -5.97 14.41 -15.80
CA ARG A 244 -6.17 13.55 -16.99
C ARG A 244 -5.94 14.29 -18.33
N ALA A 245 -6.29 15.57 -18.40
CA ALA A 245 -6.12 16.38 -19.61
C ALA A 245 -4.66 16.64 -20.01
N VAL A 246 -3.71 16.61 -19.07
CA VAL A 246 -2.29 16.89 -19.36
C VAL A 246 -1.46 15.63 -19.58
N VAL A 247 -2.00 14.45 -19.25
CA VAL A 247 -1.32 13.16 -19.38
C VAL A 247 -0.78 12.88 -20.80
N PRO A 248 -1.53 13.11 -21.89
CA PRO A 248 -1.01 12.85 -23.25
C PRO A 248 0.25 13.67 -23.58
N GLU A 249 0.25 14.94 -23.19
CA GLU A 249 1.38 15.84 -23.40
C GLU A 249 2.58 15.41 -22.56
N TRP A 250 2.33 14.98 -21.32
CA TRP A 250 3.36 14.39 -20.46
C TRP A 250 3.98 13.13 -21.05
N VAL A 251 3.17 12.15 -21.47
CA VAL A 251 3.64 10.92 -22.10
C VAL A 251 4.50 11.22 -23.34
N LYS A 252 4.08 12.18 -24.16
CA LYS A 252 4.85 12.63 -25.34
C LYS A 252 6.20 13.24 -24.94
N ARG A 253 6.25 14.07 -23.90
CA ARG A 253 7.51 14.64 -23.38
C ARG A 253 8.47 13.56 -22.88
N LEU A 254 7.95 12.57 -22.14
CA LEU A 254 8.74 11.43 -21.63
C LEU A 254 9.38 10.65 -22.78
N GLU A 255 8.60 10.36 -23.83
CA GLU A 255 9.08 9.71 -25.06
C GLU A 255 10.19 10.51 -25.75
N MET A 256 9.99 11.82 -25.95
CA MET A 256 11.00 12.69 -26.57
C MET A 256 12.29 12.79 -25.73
N GLY A 257 12.20 12.61 -24.41
CA GLY A 257 13.34 12.55 -23.51
C GLY A 257 14.04 11.19 -23.43
N GLY A 258 13.65 10.20 -24.25
CA GLY A 258 14.21 8.85 -24.22
C GLY A 258 13.76 8.02 -23.01
N LYS A 259 12.66 8.39 -22.36
CA LYS A 259 12.12 7.76 -21.14
C LYS A 259 10.86 6.97 -21.44
N GLY A 260 10.98 6.05 -22.39
CA GLY A 260 9.84 5.29 -22.93
C GLY A 260 9.21 4.34 -21.90
N SER A 261 9.99 3.78 -20.98
CA SER A 261 9.45 2.93 -19.90
C SER A 261 8.55 3.74 -18.97
N GLU A 262 8.96 4.94 -18.61
CA GLU A 262 8.25 5.87 -17.75
C GLU A 262 6.99 6.39 -18.44
N ALA A 263 7.08 6.67 -19.74
CA ALA A 263 5.94 7.06 -20.56
C ALA A 263 4.84 5.99 -20.54
N LEU A 264 5.21 4.71 -20.59
CA LEU A 264 4.28 3.59 -20.42
C LEU A 264 3.64 3.56 -19.03
N LEU A 265 4.39 3.84 -17.97
CA LEU A 265 3.84 3.92 -16.61
C LEU A 265 2.87 5.09 -16.50
N PHE A 266 3.22 6.29 -16.95
CA PHE A 266 2.33 7.44 -16.91
C PHE A 266 1.04 7.20 -17.72
N ALA A 267 1.18 6.60 -18.91
CA ALA A 267 0.03 6.18 -19.72
C ALA A 267 -0.87 5.16 -18.98
N ALA A 268 -0.28 4.21 -18.26
CA ALA A 268 -1.04 3.15 -17.57
C ALA A 268 -1.68 3.60 -16.26
N PHE A 269 -0.93 4.31 -15.42
CA PHE A 269 -1.32 4.65 -14.05
C PHE A 269 -2.20 5.90 -13.96
N SER A 270 -2.16 6.77 -14.97
CA SER A 270 -3.08 7.92 -15.06
C SER A 270 -4.54 7.53 -15.24
N GLY A 271 -4.82 6.30 -15.71
CA GLY A 271 -6.17 5.82 -15.98
C GLY A 271 -6.88 6.57 -17.11
N VAL A 272 -6.14 7.25 -18.01
CA VAL A 272 -6.70 8.02 -19.12
C VAL A 272 -7.02 7.09 -20.30
N PRO A 273 -8.30 6.92 -20.71
CA PRO A 273 -8.65 5.93 -21.73
C PRO A 273 -7.98 6.16 -23.10
N SER A 274 -7.72 7.42 -23.48
CA SER A 274 -7.06 7.76 -24.75
C SER A 274 -5.61 7.28 -24.83
N MET A 275 -4.99 6.91 -23.70
CA MET A 275 -3.65 6.31 -23.67
C MET A 275 -3.63 4.85 -24.13
N SER A 276 -4.79 4.22 -24.30
CA SER A 276 -4.87 2.82 -24.77
C SER A 276 -4.24 2.60 -26.15
N GLY A 277 -4.39 3.57 -27.07
CA GLY A 277 -3.81 3.52 -28.40
C GLY A 277 -2.28 3.56 -28.36
N TYR A 278 -1.74 4.50 -27.59
CA TYR A 278 -0.30 4.62 -27.33
C TYR A 278 0.29 3.33 -26.73
N LEU A 279 -0.35 2.77 -25.70
CA LEU A 279 0.10 1.53 -25.07
C LEU A 279 0.11 0.35 -26.06
N ARG A 280 -0.90 0.26 -26.94
CA ARG A 280 -0.99 -0.78 -27.97
C ARG A 280 0.12 -0.64 -29.01
N GLU A 281 0.39 0.57 -29.46
CA GLU A 281 1.49 0.84 -30.40
C GLU A 281 2.84 0.38 -29.82
N LYS A 282 3.08 0.68 -28.55
CA LYS A 282 4.30 0.27 -27.85
C LYS A 282 4.41 -1.23 -27.58
N MET A 283 3.35 -2.01 -27.71
CA MET A 283 3.44 -3.47 -27.66
C MET A 283 4.20 -4.07 -28.85
N ALA A 284 4.27 -3.34 -29.98
CA ALA A 284 5.02 -3.75 -31.16
C ALA A 284 6.53 -3.47 -31.04
N ASP A 285 6.95 -2.61 -30.12
CA ASP A 285 8.36 -2.36 -29.82
C ASP A 285 8.93 -3.53 -28.98
N ALA A 286 9.83 -4.32 -29.57
CA ALA A 286 10.38 -5.51 -28.91
C ALA A 286 11.06 -5.22 -27.55
N SER A 287 11.60 -4.00 -27.36
CA SER A 287 12.27 -3.61 -26.12
C SER A 287 11.31 -3.26 -24.99
N LEU A 288 10.09 -2.82 -25.34
CA LEU A 288 9.07 -2.35 -24.41
C LEU A 288 7.86 -3.29 -24.32
N SER A 289 7.73 -4.24 -25.26
CA SER A 289 6.57 -5.10 -25.46
C SER A 289 6.06 -5.76 -24.18
N PRO A 290 6.90 -6.34 -23.29
CA PRO A 290 6.41 -6.94 -22.05
C PRO A 290 5.78 -5.92 -21.09
N VAL A 291 6.40 -4.75 -20.92
CA VAL A 291 5.92 -3.69 -20.02
C VAL A 291 4.67 -3.03 -20.62
N ALA A 292 4.70 -2.72 -21.92
CA ALA A 292 3.57 -2.15 -22.63
C ALA A 292 2.34 -3.06 -22.61
N THR A 293 2.53 -4.38 -22.75
CA THR A 293 1.43 -5.37 -22.66
C THR A 293 0.78 -5.35 -21.28
N LEU A 294 1.58 -5.36 -20.20
CA LEU A 294 1.06 -5.29 -18.84
C LEU A 294 0.32 -3.97 -18.60
N CYS A 295 0.92 -2.84 -19.01
CA CYS A 295 0.32 -1.51 -18.96
C CYS A 295 -1.00 -1.42 -19.72
N HIS A 296 -1.08 -1.97 -20.94
CA HIS A 296 -2.29 -1.97 -21.76
C HIS A 296 -3.43 -2.74 -21.07
N MET A 297 -3.12 -3.91 -20.50
CA MET A 297 -4.09 -4.71 -19.74
C MET A 297 -4.65 -3.95 -18.53
N ALA A 298 -3.84 -3.09 -17.88
CA ALA A 298 -4.28 -2.30 -16.73
C ALA A 298 -5.29 -1.21 -17.12
N VAL A 299 -5.08 -0.56 -18.26
CA VAL A 299 -5.98 0.49 -18.77
C VAL A 299 -7.24 -0.12 -19.38
N ALA A 300 -7.12 -1.16 -20.20
CA ALA A 300 -8.26 -1.81 -20.86
C ALA A 300 -9.24 -2.50 -19.87
N GLY A 301 -8.76 -2.85 -18.67
CA GLY A 301 -9.59 -3.38 -17.58
C GLY A 301 -10.45 -2.33 -16.86
N GLN A 302 -10.17 -1.03 -17.01
CA GLN A 302 -10.94 0.03 -16.35
C GLN A 302 -12.26 0.29 -17.09
N ARG A 303 -13.39 0.21 -16.36
CA ARG A 303 -14.70 0.62 -16.88
C ARG A 303 -14.72 2.14 -17.08
N THR A 304 -15.13 2.59 -18.26
CA THR A 304 -15.52 3.98 -18.49
C THR A 304 -16.88 4.27 -17.85
N GLU A 305 -17.00 5.44 -17.23
CA GLU A 305 -18.31 6.02 -16.86
C GLU A 305 -19.12 6.17 -18.14
N GLY A 306 -20.08 5.27 -18.36
CA GLY A 306 -20.83 5.16 -19.62
C GLY A 306 -21.20 3.74 -20.03
N GLY A 307 -20.65 2.71 -19.38
CA GLY A 307 -21.12 1.33 -19.52
C GLY A 307 -20.70 0.60 -20.81
N THR A 308 -20.02 1.28 -21.73
CA THR A 308 -19.47 0.63 -22.93
C THR A 308 -18.18 -0.11 -22.56
N ARG A 309 -18.27 -1.44 -22.45
CA ARG A 309 -17.10 -2.33 -22.38
C ARG A 309 -16.24 -2.12 -23.64
N VAL A 310 -14.97 -1.76 -23.47
CA VAL A 310 -13.95 -2.10 -24.48
C VAL A 310 -13.82 -3.62 -24.40
N SER A 311 -14.27 -4.33 -25.44
CA SER A 311 -14.30 -5.78 -25.38
C SER A 311 -12.87 -6.32 -25.52
N VAL A 312 -12.50 -7.29 -24.69
CA VAL A 312 -11.24 -8.05 -24.85
C VAL A 312 -11.19 -8.79 -26.20
N ARG A 313 -12.32 -8.89 -26.91
CA ARG A 313 -12.38 -9.39 -28.30
C ARG A 313 -11.74 -8.43 -29.30
N ASP A 314 -11.76 -7.12 -29.06
CA ASP A 314 -11.16 -6.14 -29.97
C ASP A 314 -9.62 -6.14 -29.90
N ALA A 315 -9.05 -6.60 -28.78
CA ALA A 315 -7.61 -6.87 -28.65
C ALA A 315 -7.18 -8.22 -29.27
N ARG A 316 -8.14 -9.11 -29.54
CA ARG A 316 -7.93 -10.40 -30.23
C ARG A 316 -8.18 -10.34 -31.74
N ALA A 317 -8.98 -9.38 -32.22
CA ALA A 317 -9.37 -9.30 -33.63
C ALA A 317 -8.20 -9.01 -34.58
N ASP A 318 -7.11 -8.40 -34.10
CA ASP A 318 -5.88 -8.17 -34.89
C ASP A 318 -4.87 -9.32 -34.83
N ALA A 319 -5.19 -10.41 -34.11
CA ALA A 319 -4.44 -11.65 -34.13
C ALA A 319 -5.32 -12.74 -34.77
N THR A 320 -5.10 -13.03 -36.04
CA THR A 320 -5.82 -14.08 -36.77
C THR A 320 -5.67 -15.43 -36.07
N ASP A 321 -6.76 -15.96 -35.50
CA ASP A 321 -6.85 -17.34 -35.02
C ASP A 321 -7.39 -18.26 -36.15
N PRO A 322 -6.82 -19.48 -36.32
CA PRO A 322 -7.21 -20.46 -37.35
C PRO A 322 -8.52 -21.22 -37.01
N PRO A 323 -9.16 -21.88 -37.99
CA PRO A 323 -10.56 -22.30 -37.90
C PRO A 323 -10.79 -23.57 -37.08
N GLY A 324 -11.88 -23.55 -36.31
CA GLY A 324 -12.64 -24.73 -35.88
C GLY A 324 -12.72 -24.90 -34.37
N PHE A 325 -13.82 -24.46 -33.73
CA PHE A 325 -14.44 -25.16 -32.59
C PHE A 325 -15.87 -24.61 -32.35
N PRO A 326 -16.87 -25.45 -31.98
CA PRO A 326 -18.28 -25.09 -31.92
C PRO A 326 -18.74 -24.64 -30.52
N SER A 327 -19.84 -23.88 -30.50
CA SER A 327 -20.48 -23.30 -29.31
C SER A 327 -21.37 -24.30 -28.54
N GLY A 328 -21.26 -24.35 -27.22
CA GLY A 328 -22.17 -25.09 -26.33
C GLY A 328 -22.35 -24.42 -24.96
N LYS A 329 -23.60 -24.30 -24.51
CA LYS A 329 -24.09 -23.58 -23.31
C LYS A 329 -24.10 -24.45 -22.05
N GLY A 330 -23.91 -23.83 -20.88
CA GLY A 330 -24.80 -24.05 -19.73
C GLY A 330 -24.25 -24.74 -18.46
N THR A 331 -23.82 -23.90 -17.50
CA THR A 331 -24.08 -23.94 -16.04
C THR A 331 -23.65 -25.12 -15.15
N ARG A 332 -22.70 -24.79 -14.24
CA ARG A 332 -22.65 -24.97 -12.76
C ARG A 332 -21.27 -25.47 -12.32
N ALA A 333 -20.53 -24.65 -11.57
CA ALA A 333 -19.63 -25.06 -10.47
C ALA A 333 -18.89 -23.83 -9.89
N HIS A 334 -19.09 -23.57 -8.60
CA HIS A 334 -18.27 -22.68 -7.75
C HIS A 334 -17.11 -23.46 -7.09
N GLU A 335 -16.76 -24.61 -7.62
CA GLU A 335 -15.73 -25.51 -7.12
C GLU A 335 -14.80 -25.86 -8.29
N HIS A 336 -13.51 -26.10 -8.00
CA HIS A 336 -12.37 -26.19 -8.93
C HIS A 336 -11.65 -24.85 -9.19
N VAL A 337 -11.09 -24.29 -8.11
CA VAL A 337 -9.90 -23.43 -8.19
C VAL A 337 -8.70 -24.37 -8.36
N LEU A 338 -8.03 -24.31 -9.51
CA LEU A 338 -6.88 -25.13 -9.94
C LEU A 338 -7.20 -26.45 -10.68
N ASP A 339 -7.85 -26.35 -11.83
CA ASP A 339 -7.57 -27.26 -12.94
C ASP A 339 -7.20 -26.42 -14.17
N GLY A 340 -6.16 -26.83 -14.90
CA GLY A 340 -5.46 -26.07 -15.94
C GLY A 340 -6.25 -25.74 -17.20
N GLY A 341 -7.45 -25.18 -17.06
CA GLY A 341 -8.28 -24.64 -18.13
C GLY A 341 -7.89 -23.21 -18.51
N GLN A 342 -8.15 -22.87 -19.78
CA GLN A 342 -7.88 -21.53 -20.35
C GLN A 342 -8.43 -20.40 -19.47
N LEU A 343 -7.61 -19.35 -19.30
CA LEU A 343 -8.00 -18.09 -18.68
C LEU A 343 -9.17 -17.47 -19.47
N THR A 344 -10.39 -17.57 -18.96
CA THR A 344 -11.55 -16.95 -19.62
C THR A 344 -11.53 -15.44 -19.40
N PRO A 345 -12.10 -14.65 -20.33
CA PRO A 345 -12.24 -13.20 -20.20
C PRO A 345 -12.89 -12.77 -18.88
N GLU A 346 -13.88 -13.51 -18.37
CA GLU A 346 -14.51 -13.22 -17.07
C GLU A 346 -13.55 -13.42 -15.88
N ARG A 347 -12.60 -14.35 -15.98
CA ARG A 347 -11.61 -14.67 -14.94
C ARG A 347 -10.44 -13.69 -14.97
N ALA A 348 -9.99 -13.29 -16.16
CA ALA A 348 -9.11 -12.15 -16.35
C ALA A 348 -9.76 -10.86 -15.85
N LEU A 349 -11.05 -10.64 -16.17
CA LEU A 349 -11.82 -9.49 -15.70
C LEU A 349 -12.02 -9.49 -14.19
N LEU A 350 -12.05 -10.64 -13.50
CA LEU A 350 -12.13 -10.69 -12.04
C LEU A 350 -10.80 -10.28 -11.38
N ILE A 351 -9.67 -10.67 -11.99
CA ILE A 351 -8.31 -10.25 -11.59
C ILE A 351 -8.08 -8.76 -11.90
N LEU A 352 -8.69 -8.25 -12.99
CA LEU A 352 -8.61 -6.86 -13.42
C LEU A 352 -9.63 -5.94 -12.73
N ARG A 353 -10.75 -6.47 -12.22
CA ARG A 353 -11.89 -5.70 -11.69
C ARG A 353 -11.52 -4.77 -10.56
N ASP A 354 -10.43 -5.08 -9.87
CA ASP A 354 -9.97 -4.32 -8.73
C ASP A 354 -8.76 -3.41 -9.03
N GLY A 355 -8.30 -3.30 -10.29
CA GLY A 355 -7.40 -2.28 -10.89
C GLY A 355 -5.99 -2.14 -10.31
N PHE A 356 -5.88 -2.17 -8.99
CA PHE A 356 -4.72 -1.98 -8.14
C PHE A 356 -3.71 -3.14 -8.24
N GLN A 357 -4.20 -4.36 -8.46
CA GLN A 357 -3.36 -5.57 -8.58
C GLN A 357 -2.47 -5.52 -9.82
N LEU A 358 -3.05 -5.29 -11.01
CA LEU A 358 -2.27 -5.29 -12.26
C LEU A 358 -1.32 -4.10 -12.36
N GLN A 359 -1.76 -2.92 -11.89
CA GLN A 359 -0.89 -1.75 -11.70
C GLN A 359 0.34 -2.10 -10.83
N ARG A 360 0.16 -2.85 -9.74
CA ARG A 360 1.28 -3.28 -8.89
C ARG A 360 2.12 -4.39 -9.51
N VAL A 361 1.54 -5.30 -10.29
CA VAL A 361 2.29 -6.30 -11.07
C VAL A 361 3.19 -5.64 -12.13
N ILE A 362 2.71 -4.58 -12.80
CA ILE A 362 3.53 -3.76 -13.70
C ILE A 362 4.71 -3.15 -12.93
N ALA A 363 4.44 -2.55 -11.76
CA ALA A 363 5.47 -1.97 -10.91
C ALA A 363 6.51 -3.00 -10.45
N SER A 364 6.08 -4.17 -9.96
CA SER A 364 6.95 -5.26 -9.52
C SER A 364 7.74 -5.91 -10.66
N TYR A 365 7.16 -6.03 -11.86
CA TYR A 365 7.86 -6.53 -13.04
C TYR A 365 8.99 -5.60 -13.47
N TRP A 366 8.72 -4.29 -13.47
CA TRP A 366 9.70 -3.27 -13.81
C TRP A 366 10.85 -3.22 -12.80
N LEU A 367 10.53 -3.32 -11.50
CA LEU A 367 11.49 -3.28 -10.39
C LEU A 367 12.60 -4.33 -10.44
N GLY A 368 12.42 -5.48 -11.09
CA GLY A 368 13.50 -6.47 -11.15
C GLY A 368 13.85 -7.03 -12.52
N HIS A 369 13.30 -6.48 -13.61
CA HIS A 369 13.90 -6.65 -14.94
C HIS A 369 14.86 -5.52 -15.31
N VAL A 370 14.66 -4.30 -14.81
CA VAL A 370 15.51 -3.14 -15.13
C VAL A 370 16.68 -2.99 -14.15
N LEU A 371 16.56 -3.45 -12.90
CA LEU A 371 17.47 -3.06 -11.81
C LEU A 371 18.35 -4.18 -11.25
N GLY A 372 18.27 -5.42 -11.75
CA GLY A 372 19.13 -6.52 -11.29
C GLY A 372 18.94 -6.97 -9.83
N HIS A 373 18.04 -6.33 -9.07
CA HIS A 373 17.55 -6.88 -7.82
C HIS A 373 16.73 -8.12 -8.14
N GLY A 374 17.19 -9.28 -7.66
CA GLY A 374 16.53 -10.56 -7.89
C GLY A 374 15.05 -10.43 -7.55
N VAL A 375 14.21 -10.39 -8.59
CA VAL A 375 12.79 -10.68 -8.43
C VAL A 375 12.74 -12.06 -7.82
N ASP A 376 12.08 -12.21 -6.68
CA ASP A 376 11.62 -13.53 -6.28
C ASP A 376 10.65 -14.01 -7.35
N ILE A 377 11.19 -14.79 -8.29
CA ILE A 377 10.47 -15.39 -9.42
C ILE A 377 9.36 -16.33 -8.96
N ASP A 378 9.33 -16.65 -7.67
CA ASP A 378 8.29 -17.45 -7.01
C ASP A 378 7.21 -16.56 -6.38
N MET A 379 7.26 -15.22 -6.57
CA MET A 379 6.13 -14.34 -6.26
C MET A 379 4.88 -14.80 -7.02
N PRO A 380 3.71 -14.94 -6.35
CA PRO A 380 2.48 -15.45 -6.97
C PRO A 380 2.07 -14.72 -8.24
N ALA A 381 2.27 -13.40 -8.30
CA ALA A 381 2.02 -12.58 -9.49
C ALA A 381 2.91 -12.94 -10.69
N PHE A 382 4.17 -13.30 -10.45
CA PHE A 382 5.13 -13.71 -11.48
C PHE A 382 4.92 -15.17 -11.92
N ALA A 383 4.57 -16.06 -10.98
CA ALA A 383 4.16 -17.43 -11.28
C ALA A 383 2.91 -17.46 -12.19
N GLN A 384 1.96 -16.54 -11.96
CA GLN A 384 0.79 -16.36 -12.82
C GLN A 384 1.18 -15.90 -14.24
N ILE A 385 2.14 -15.00 -14.39
CA ILE A 385 2.67 -14.57 -15.71
C ILE A 385 3.45 -15.69 -16.41
N ARG A 386 4.27 -16.47 -15.69
CA ARG A 386 4.99 -17.64 -16.25
C ARG A 386 4.04 -18.75 -16.71
N ALA A 387 2.95 -18.98 -15.98
CA ALA A 387 1.89 -19.91 -16.37
C ALA A 387 1.15 -19.45 -17.64
N LEU A 388 1.00 -18.13 -17.84
CA LEU A 388 0.46 -17.56 -19.07
C LEU A 388 1.42 -17.68 -20.27
N LYS A 389 2.75 -17.70 -20.03
CA LYS A 389 3.77 -17.87 -21.09
C LYS A 389 4.01 -19.32 -21.52
N ARG A 390 3.76 -20.30 -20.64
CA ARG A 390 3.90 -21.73 -20.98
C ARG A 390 2.53 -22.29 -21.38
N GLY A 391 2.14 -22.05 -22.62
CA GLY A 391 1.07 -22.85 -23.26
C GLY A 391 1.39 -24.35 -23.16
N PRO A 392 0.37 -25.23 -23.25
CA PRO A 392 0.56 -26.66 -23.02
C PRO A 392 1.63 -27.21 -23.96
N ALA A 393 2.71 -27.75 -23.39
CA ALA A 393 3.72 -28.48 -24.14
C ALA A 393 3.01 -29.65 -24.85
N ARG A 394 2.92 -29.57 -26.18
CA ARG A 394 2.54 -30.72 -27.02
C ARG A 394 3.56 -31.82 -26.73
N ARG A 395 3.13 -32.89 -26.07
CA ARG A 395 3.81 -34.18 -26.21
C ARG A 395 3.59 -34.61 -27.65
N LEU A 396 4.64 -34.52 -28.47
CA LEU A 396 4.70 -35.24 -29.72
C LEU A 396 4.87 -36.72 -29.35
N THR A 397 3.77 -37.45 -29.36
CA THR A 397 3.75 -38.91 -29.43
C THR A 397 2.77 -39.28 -30.53
N GLY A 398 3.29 -39.92 -31.59
CA GLY A 398 2.54 -40.36 -32.77
C GLY A 398 3.01 -39.65 -34.02
#